data_AF-A0A5C4QP61-F1
#
_entry.id   AF-A0A5C4QP61-F1
#
_cell.length_a   1.000
_cell.length_b   1.000
_cell.length_c   1.000
_cell.angle_alpha   90.00
_cell.angle_beta   90.00
_cell.angle_gamma   90.00
#
_symmetry.space_group_name_H-M   'P 1'
#
loop_
_entity.id
_entity.type
_entity.pdbx_description
1 polymer ?
#
loop_
_entity_poly.entity_id
_entity_poly.type
_entity_poly.pdbx_seq_one_letter_code
_entity_poly.pdbx_strand_id
1 'polypeptide(L)'
;MSDNPLLLILDYPGRRPEAHISELHLDRSGFECQEVLTSPMPTVLTTPAYARELFARLGPDRPVALVAYCATAPLAVAMAALLAGPAGPVPIVLLDPQQTPPSEILHEYHEVVRQVEGRAPNVERPPLLDIERLLATPETLVRRIGEDLRLRARLALAAFGFGDADVSGPVENVVGVYVEWLTFLVSAHHDEQPPPRGPVLQVISQGHPADAGWLGATDLRTVRVPCERPELAANDQARAAVLEFLHGVARPVPADGGVRERNAQADPLTDTELALARMWAEVLGVDAVGRGDNFFDLGGDSMLATRLVLSARRTWNVEFNVRVLVDTPVLKDLAGRIDVLVDASNSGSRR
;
A
#
# COMPACT_ATOMS: atom_id res chain seq x y z
N MET A 1 -25.24 -18.07 -5.81
CA MET A 1 -24.05 -17.32 -5.34
C MET A 1 -24.57 -15.98 -4.87
N SER A 2 -24.13 -15.49 -3.71
CA SER A 2 -24.67 -14.24 -3.16
C SER A 2 -24.19 -13.08 -4.05
N ASP A 3 -25.07 -12.13 -4.37
CA ASP A 3 -24.73 -10.90 -5.11
C ASP A 3 -24.05 -9.84 -4.20
N ASN A 4 -23.49 -10.27 -3.07
CA ASN A 4 -22.91 -9.34 -2.10
C ASN A 4 -21.59 -8.78 -2.61
N PRO A 5 -21.29 -7.49 -2.37
CA PRO A 5 -20.01 -6.91 -2.73
C PRO A 5 -18.84 -7.62 -2.02
N LEU A 6 -17.86 -8.05 -2.80
CA LEU A 6 -16.67 -8.76 -2.30
C LEU A 6 -15.67 -7.80 -1.65
N LEU A 7 -15.26 -8.12 -0.42
CA LEU A 7 -14.15 -7.51 0.31
C LEU A 7 -13.01 -8.51 0.43
N LEU A 8 -11.79 -8.08 0.11
CA LEU A 8 -10.59 -8.85 0.44
C LEU A 8 -10.06 -8.40 1.79
N ILE A 9 -9.96 -9.34 2.73
CA ILE A 9 -9.53 -9.10 4.09
C ILE A 9 -8.07 -9.55 4.22
N LEU A 10 -7.20 -8.59 4.51
CA LEU A 10 -5.79 -8.77 4.83
C LEU A 10 -5.61 -8.64 6.34
N ASP A 11 -6.23 -9.55 7.07
CA ASP A 11 -6.00 -9.69 8.51
C ASP A 11 -4.87 -10.71 8.72
N TYR A 12 -3.92 -10.40 9.60
CA TYR A 12 -2.90 -11.38 9.92
C TYR A 12 -3.48 -12.42 10.89
N PRO A 13 -3.43 -13.73 10.56
CA PRO A 13 -3.85 -14.77 11.50
C PRO A 13 -2.80 -14.90 12.63
N GLY A 14 -2.90 -14.07 13.65
CA GLY A 14 -2.04 -14.11 14.85
C GLY A 14 -2.87 -14.22 16.12
N ARG A 15 -2.46 -15.07 17.08
CA ARG A 15 -3.12 -15.22 18.40
C ARG A 15 -2.69 -14.15 19.41
N ARG A 16 -2.33 -12.95 18.95
CA ARG A 16 -2.16 -11.81 19.86
C ARG A 16 -3.55 -11.28 20.22
N PRO A 17 -3.73 -10.61 21.36
CA PRO A 17 -4.99 -9.95 21.70
C PRO A 17 -5.25 -8.70 20.83
N GLU A 18 -4.76 -8.68 19.59
CA GLU A 18 -4.95 -7.59 18.64
C GLU A 18 -6.37 -7.67 18.07
N ALA A 19 -6.92 -6.52 17.68
CA ALA A 19 -8.28 -6.46 17.17
C ALA A 19 -8.33 -7.14 15.78
N HIS A 20 -9.21 -8.13 15.62
CA HIS A 20 -9.38 -8.82 14.34
C HIS A 20 -10.41 -8.11 13.45
N ILE A 21 -10.17 -8.04 12.15
CA ILE A 21 -11.11 -7.43 11.18
C ILE A 21 -12.49 -8.10 11.25
N SER A 22 -12.54 -9.40 11.56
CA SER A 22 -13.79 -10.15 11.75
C SER A 22 -14.70 -9.58 12.85
N GLU A 23 -14.15 -8.84 13.82
CA GLU A 23 -14.90 -8.17 14.90
C GLU A 23 -15.71 -6.96 14.41
N LEU A 24 -15.39 -6.42 13.23
CA LEU A 24 -16.21 -5.39 12.57
C LEU A 24 -17.55 -5.94 12.06
N HIS A 25 -17.69 -7.27 11.96
CA HIS A 25 -18.91 -7.96 11.51
C HIS A 25 -19.41 -7.45 10.14
N LEU A 26 -18.49 -7.30 9.19
CA LEU A 26 -18.76 -6.79 7.83
C LEU A 26 -19.63 -7.77 7.01
N ASP A 27 -19.47 -9.08 7.25
CA ASP A 27 -20.30 -10.15 6.71
C ASP A 27 -21.79 -9.97 7.05
N ARG A 28 -22.09 -9.59 8.30
CA ARG A 28 -23.45 -9.29 8.78
C ARG A 28 -23.99 -7.96 8.24
N SER A 29 -23.15 -7.20 7.55
CA SER A 29 -23.46 -5.88 7.01
C SER A 29 -23.65 -5.90 5.48
N GLY A 30 -23.77 -7.10 4.88
CA GLY A 30 -24.12 -7.27 3.47
C GLY A 30 -22.93 -7.40 2.52
N PHE A 31 -21.72 -7.60 3.05
CA PHE A 31 -20.51 -7.84 2.26
C PHE A 31 -20.14 -9.32 2.24
N GLU A 32 -19.58 -9.79 1.14
CA GLU A 32 -18.87 -11.06 1.08
C GLU A 32 -17.43 -10.81 1.51
N CYS A 33 -16.98 -11.39 2.62
CA CYS A 33 -15.63 -11.19 3.14
C CYS A 33 -14.77 -12.42 2.83
N GLN A 34 -13.67 -12.21 2.11
CA GLN A 34 -12.71 -13.26 1.79
C GLN A 34 -11.37 -12.95 2.46
N GLU A 35 -10.99 -13.77 3.44
CA GLU A 35 -9.66 -13.77 4.04
C GLU A 35 -8.63 -14.22 2.99
N VAL A 36 -7.65 -13.37 2.70
CA VAL A 36 -6.61 -13.68 1.70
C VAL A 36 -5.31 -14.18 2.33
N LEU A 37 -5.11 -13.94 3.63
CA LEU A 37 -3.91 -14.40 4.32
C LEU A 37 -4.22 -15.75 4.97
N THR A 38 -3.81 -16.82 4.30
CA THR A 38 -4.08 -18.19 4.73
C THR A 38 -2.80 -19.00 4.75
N SER A 39 -2.68 -19.92 5.70
CA SER A 39 -1.60 -20.92 5.72
C SER A 39 -1.66 -21.82 4.47
N PRO A 40 -0.51 -22.29 3.92
CA PRO A 40 0.86 -21.97 4.35
C PRO A 40 1.25 -20.53 4.01
N MET A 41 2.14 -19.99 4.84
CA MET A 41 2.73 -18.66 4.65
C MET A 41 3.51 -18.55 3.34
N PRO A 42 3.66 -17.33 2.78
CA PRO A 42 4.23 -17.13 1.47
C PRO A 42 5.67 -17.61 1.37
N THR A 43 6.03 -18.02 0.16
CA THR A 43 7.40 -18.44 -0.17
C THR A 43 8.29 -17.27 -0.57
N VAL A 44 7.68 -16.14 -0.93
CA VAL A 44 8.35 -14.89 -1.28
C VAL A 44 8.14 -13.86 -0.17
N LEU A 45 9.21 -13.15 0.18
CA LEU A 45 9.25 -12.31 1.39
C LEU A 45 9.33 -10.81 1.08
N THR A 46 8.83 -10.40 -0.09
CA THR A 46 8.75 -9.00 -0.49
C THR A 46 7.31 -8.64 -0.81
N THR A 47 6.87 -7.44 -0.43
CA THR A 47 5.48 -6.99 -0.63
C THR A 47 5.01 -7.13 -2.09
N PRO A 48 5.73 -6.61 -3.11
CA PRO A 48 5.37 -6.78 -4.53
C PRO A 48 5.31 -8.24 -4.99
N ALA A 49 6.26 -9.08 -4.54
CA ALA A 49 6.25 -10.49 -4.92
C ALA A 49 5.07 -11.22 -4.29
N TYR A 50 4.79 -10.95 -3.02
CA TYR A 50 3.68 -11.59 -2.32
C TYR A 50 2.33 -11.13 -2.85
N ALA A 51 2.16 -9.85 -3.17
CA ALA A 51 0.96 -9.35 -3.83
C ALA A 51 0.71 -10.06 -5.17
N ARG A 52 1.76 -10.30 -5.98
CA ARG A 52 1.62 -11.07 -7.22
C ARG A 52 1.22 -12.53 -6.99
N GLU A 53 1.76 -13.17 -5.96
CA GLU A 53 1.38 -14.54 -5.56
C GLU A 53 -0.11 -14.60 -5.19
N LEU A 54 -0.57 -13.67 -4.34
CA LEU A 54 -1.98 -13.56 -3.94
C LEU A 54 -2.89 -13.27 -5.15
N PHE A 55 -2.52 -12.32 -5.99
CA PHE A 55 -3.26 -11.98 -7.20
C PHE A 55 -3.38 -13.18 -8.15
N ALA A 56 -2.29 -13.94 -8.37
CA ALA A 56 -2.31 -15.14 -9.20
C ALA A 56 -3.26 -16.22 -8.67
N ARG A 57 -3.43 -16.29 -7.34
CA ARG A 57 -4.33 -17.24 -6.68
C ARG A 57 -5.79 -16.80 -6.69
N LEU A 58 -6.05 -15.50 -6.51
CA LEU A 58 -7.41 -14.94 -6.41
C LEU A 58 -8.03 -14.65 -7.77
N GLY A 59 -7.22 -14.38 -8.79
CA GLY A 59 -7.69 -13.97 -10.10
C GLY A 59 -8.14 -12.50 -10.16
N PRO A 60 -8.68 -12.05 -11.30
CA PRO A 60 -8.99 -10.64 -11.55
C PRO A 60 -10.36 -10.19 -11.04
N ASP A 61 -11.10 -11.04 -10.31
CA ASP A 61 -12.39 -10.67 -9.73
C ASP A 61 -12.20 -9.46 -8.82
N ARG A 62 -12.87 -8.34 -9.18
CA ARG A 62 -12.57 -7.04 -8.57
C ARG A 62 -13.37 -6.89 -7.28
N PRO A 63 -12.70 -6.80 -6.12
CA PRO A 63 -13.40 -6.50 -4.87
C PRO A 63 -13.84 -5.03 -4.88
N VAL A 64 -14.82 -4.70 -4.04
CA VAL A 64 -15.22 -3.30 -3.82
C VAL A 64 -14.25 -2.55 -2.92
N ALA A 65 -13.50 -3.26 -2.07
CA ALA A 65 -12.39 -2.69 -1.29
C ALA A 65 -11.45 -3.78 -0.75
N LEU A 66 -10.24 -3.37 -0.38
CA LEU A 66 -9.34 -4.15 0.47
C LEU A 66 -9.40 -3.59 1.90
N VAL A 67 -9.45 -4.47 2.90
CA VAL A 67 -9.42 -4.10 4.32
C VAL A 67 -8.19 -4.73 4.95
N ALA A 68 -7.32 -3.92 5.56
CA ALA A 68 -6.05 -4.37 6.09
C ALA A 68 -5.79 -3.82 7.49
N TYR A 69 -5.04 -4.56 8.29
CA TYR A 69 -4.76 -4.24 9.68
C TYR A 69 -3.24 -4.21 9.94
N CYS A 70 -2.78 -3.21 10.71
CA CYS A 70 -1.40 -3.17 11.20
C CYS A 70 -0.35 -3.28 10.06
N ALA A 71 0.47 -4.34 10.08
CA ALA A 71 1.61 -4.56 9.20
C ALA A 71 1.21 -5.07 7.80
N THR A 72 -0.06 -5.40 7.56
CA THR A 72 -0.53 -5.85 6.24
C THR A 72 -0.93 -4.70 5.32
N ALA A 73 -0.96 -3.46 5.82
CA ALA A 73 -1.28 -2.27 5.03
C ALA A 73 -0.43 -2.12 3.75
N PRO A 74 0.90 -2.35 3.75
CA PRO A 74 1.72 -2.34 2.53
C PRO A 74 1.27 -3.35 1.48
N LEU A 75 0.89 -4.55 1.94
CA LEU A 75 0.42 -5.63 1.07
C LEU A 75 -0.91 -5.27 0.43
N ALA A 76 -1.81 -4.60 1.17
CA ALA A 76 -3.08 -4.13 0.64
C ALA A 76 -2.88 -3.09 -0.47
N VAL A 77 -1.92 -2.17 -0.31
CA VAL A 77 -1.60 -1.17 -1.34
C VAL A 77 -1.03 -1.80 -2.60
N ALA A 78 -0.10 -2.75 -2.44
CA ALA A 78 0.45 -3.49 -3.58
C ALA A 78 -0.62 -4.34 -4.30
N MET A 79 -1.51 -4.99 -3.54
CA MET A 79 -2.65 -5.73 -4.09
C MET A 79 -3.63 -4.82 -4.82
N ALA A 80 -3.97 -3.65 -4.25
CA ALA A 80 -4.84 -2.67 -4.88
C ALA A 80 -4.29 -2.20 -6.24
N ALA A 81 -2.97 -2.04 -6.35
CA ALA A 81 -2.32 -1.67 -7.61
C ALA A 81 -2.42 -2.76 -8.68
N LEU A 82 -2.40 -4.04 -8.31
CA LEU A 82 -2.58 -5.18 -9.23
C LEU A 82 -4.04 -5.38 -9.63
N LEU A 83 -4.97 -5.10 -8.72
CA LEU A 83 -6.42 -5.19 -8.93
C LEU A 83 -7.00 -3.93 -9.62
N ALA A 84 -6.22 -2.86 -9.70
CA ALA A 84 -6.56 -1.67 -10.47
C ALA A 84 -6.69 -2.02 -11.96
N GLY A 85 -7.63 -1.37 -12.63
CA GLY A 85 -8.05 -1.72 -13.98
C GLY A 85 -8.96 -0.64 -14.55
N PRO A 86 -9.62 -0.87 -15.70
CA PRO A 86 -10.33 0.17 -16.44
C PRO A 86 -11.45 0.89 -15.67
N ALA A 87 -12.04 0.24 -14.65
CA ALA A 87 -13.08 0.87 -13.82
C ALA A 87 -12.52 1.73 -12.66
N GLY A 88 -11.20 1.97 -12.63
CA GLY A 88 -10.56 2.85 -11.65
C GLY A 88 -9.80 2.11 -10.54
N PRO A 89 -9.26 2.87 -9.56
CA PRO A 89 -8.53 2.31 -8.43
C PRO A 89 -9.43 1.46 -7.52
N VAL A 90 -8.81 0.58 -6.73
CA VAL A 90 -9.52 -0.19 -5.70
C VAL A 90 -9.39 0.52 -4.35
N PRO A 91 -10.51 0.89 -3.69
CA PRO A 91 -10.50 1.53 -2.38
C PRO A 91 -9.83 0.68 -1.29
N ILE A 92 -9.23 1.34 -0.30
CA ILE A 92 -8.50 0.67 0.79
C ILE A 92 -9.00 1.18 2.15
N VAL A 93 -9.25 0.25 3.07
CA VAL A 93 -9.45 0.53 4.49
C VAL A 93 -8.22 0.04 5.26
N LEU A 94 -7.59 0.93 6.01
CA LEU A 94 -6.39 0.68 6.80
C LEU A 94 -6.70 0.88 8.28
N LEU A 95 -6.65 -0.19 9.05
CA LEU A 95 -6.91 -0.20 10.50
C LEU A 95 -5.58 -0.23 11.26
N ASP A 96 -5.37 0.80 12.09
CA ASP A 96 -4.15 1.06 12.85
C ASP A 96 -2.86 0.75 12.08
N PRO A 97 -2.73 1.24 10.83
CA PRO A 97 -1.68 0.78 9.94
C PRO A 97 -0.31 1.25 10.44
N GLN A 98 0.64 0.34 10.56
CA GLN A 98 1.99 0.65 11.00
C GLN A 98 2.96 0.30 9.89
N GLN A 99 3.66 1.31 9.35
CA GLN A 99 4.86 1.05 8.57
C GLN A 99 5.89 0.42 9.50
N THR A 100 6.34 -0.79 9.18
CA THR A 100 7.25 -1.55 10.05
C THR A 100 8.69 -1.12 9.80
N PRO A 101 9.35 -0.42 10.74
CA PRO A 101 10.78 -0.14 10.63
C PRO A 101 11.61 -1.40 10.96
N PRO A 102 12.88 -1.46 10.51
CA PRO A 102 13.84 -2.48 10.94
C PRO A 102 13.91 -2.67 12.46
N SER A 103 13.78 -1.58 13.21
CA SER A 103 13.82 -1.58 14.67
C SER A 103 12.69 -2.38 15.29
N GLU A 104 11.52 -2.47 14.64
CA GLU A 104 10.39 -3.25 15.13
C GLU A 104 10.68 -4.75 15.03
N ILE A 105 11.29 -5.18 13.92
CA ILE A 105 11.74 -6.57 13.74
C ILE A 105 12.73 -6.96 14.85
N LEU A 106 13.67 -6.08 15.17
CA LEU A 106 14.65 -6.30 16.22
C LEU A 106 14.03 -6.30 17.62
N HIS A 107 13.16 -5.33 17.91
CA HIS A 107 12.43 -5.24 19.19
C HIS A 107 11.68 -6.54 19.47
N GLU A 108 10.95 -7.01 18.47
CA GLU A 108 10.09 -8.16 18.61
C GLU A 108 10.89 -9.45 18.67
N TYR A 109 11.95 -9.60 17.87
CA TYR A 109 12.91 -10.70 18.04
C TYR A 109 13.44 -10.77 19.48
N HIS A 110 13.79 -9.64 20.11
CA HIS A 110 14.25 -9.62 21.49
C HIS A 110 13.16 -10.03 22.50
N GLU A 111 11.92 -9.60 22.30
CA GLU A 111 10.79 -10.04 23.13
C GLU A 111 10.55 -11.54 23.00
N VAL A 112 10.64 -12.09 21.79
CA VAL A 112 10.55 -13.54 21.56
C VAL A 112 11.67 -14.28 22.28
N VAL A 113 12.92 -13.84 22.11
CA VAL A 113 14.06 -14.45 22.80
C VAL A 113 13.85 -14.43 24.32
N ARG A 114 13.38 -13.31 24.88
CA ARG A 114 13.06 -13.20 26.31
C ARG A 114 11.99 -14.20 26.75
N GLN A 115 10.96 -14.41 25.94
CA GLN A 115 9.90 -15.36 26.23
C GLN A 115 10.35 -16.82 26.11
N VAL A 116 11.14 -17.13 25.08
CA VAL A 116 11.67 -18.47 24.81
C VAL A 116 12.70 -18.89 25.87
N GLU A 117 13.59 -17.98 26.27
CA GLU A 117 14.60 -18.27 27.30
C GLU A 117 14.00 -18.23 28.73
N GLY A 118 12.95 -17.43 28.95
CA GLY A 118 12.29 -17.32 30.24
C GLY A 118 13.25 -16.94 31.38
N ARG A 119 13.30 -17.76 32.45
CA ARG A 119 14.21 -17.61 33.59
C ARG A 119 15.41 -18.57 33.53
N ALA A 120 15.73 -19.15 32.36
CA ALA A 120 16.83 -20.08 32.25
C ALA A 120 18.16 -19.44 32.74
N PRO A 121 19.04 -20.20 33.43
CA PRO A 121 20.33 -19.70 33.89
C PRO A 121 21.20 -19.23 32.72
N ASN A 122 22.28 -18.50 32.99
CA ASN A 122 23.21 -17.98 31.97
C ASN A 122 23.95 -19.14 31.24
N VAL A 123 23.28 -19.78 30.29
CA VAL A 123 23.85 -20.71 29.31
C VAL A 123 24.68 -19.90 28.32
N GLU A 124 25.83 -20.42 27.88
CA GLU A 124 26.64 -19.80 26.82
C GLU A 124 25.82 -19.68 25.53
N ARG A 125 25.64 -18.45 25.05
CA ARG A 125 24.64 -18.12 24.02
C ARG A 125 25.31 -17.91 22.67
N PRO A 126 24.69 -18.33 21.55
CA PRO A 126 25.15 -17.95 20.22
C PRO A 126 25.16 -16.42 20.08
N PRO A 127 26.10 -15.86 19.29
CA PRO A 127 26.18 -14.42 19.06
C PRO A 127 24.86 -13.89 18.50
N LEU A 128 24.50 -12.66 18.91
CA LEU A 128 23.31 -11.99 18.39
C LEU A 128 23.38 -11.93 16.86
N LEU A 129 22.28 -12.29 16.21
CA LEU A 129 22.12 -12.13 14.78
C LEU A 129 22.21 -10.64 14.45
N ASP A 130 23.06 -10.28 13.49
CA ASP A 130 23.09 -8.95 12.90
C ASP A 130 21.87 -8.79 11.99
N ILE A 131 20.73 -8.45 12.59
CA ILE A 131 19.43 -8.36 11.89
C ILE A 131 19.49 -7.31 10.79
N GLU A 132 20.11 -6.16 11.04
CA GLU A 132 20.21 -5.07 10.06
C GLU A 132 20.92 -5.52 8.79
N ARG A 133 22.04 -6.23 8.93
CA ARG A 133 22.75 -6.79 7.77
C ARG A 133 21.92 -7.85 7.04
N LEU A 134 21.12 -8.62 7.76
CA LEU A 134 20.33 -9.72 7.20
C LEU A 134 19.06 -9.24 6.49
N LEU A 135 18.57 -8.02 6.74
CA LEU A 135 17.40 -7.43 6.06
C LEU A 135 17.57 -7.31 4.54
N ALA A 136 18.80 -7.23 4.05
CA ALA A 136 19.09 -7.27 2.61
C ALA A 136 18.81 -8.64 1.97
N THR A 137 18.61 -9.69 2.78
CA THR A 137 18.35 -11.08 2.36
C THR A 137 17.25 -11.69 3.24
N PRO A 138 15.97 -11.33 3.03
CA PRO A 138 14.81 -11.78 3.79
C PRO A 138 14.78 -13.25 4.12
N GLU A 139 15.05 -14.10 3.14
CA GLU A 139 14.99 -15.56 3.26
C GLU A 139 16.07 -16.05 4.22
N THR A 140 17.23 -15.41 4.17
CA THR A 140 18.33 -15.71 5.08
C THR A 140 18.03 -15.21 6.48
N LEU A 141 17.39 -14.03 6.64
CA LEU A 141 16.96 -13.51 7.93
C LEU A 141 15.96 -14.45 8.60
N VAL A 142 14.85 -14.78 7.92
CA VAL A 142 13.79 -15.65 8.44
C VAL A 142 14.34 -17.02 8.81
N ARG A 143 15.17 -17.62 7.93
CA ARG A 143 15.81 -18.91 8.19
C ARG A 143 16.74 -18.85 9.42
N ARG A 144 17.61 -17.84 9.50
CA ARG A 144 18.57 -17.71 10.63
C ARG A 144 17.88 -17.44 11.96
N ILE A 145 16.85 -16.59 11.98
CA ILE A 145 16.04 -16.36 13.18
C ILE A 145 15.36 -17.66 13.59
N GLY A 146 14.75 -18.40 12.66
CA GLY A 146 14.13 -19.69 12.95
C GLY A 146 15.13 -20.72 13.49
N GLU A 147 16.37 -20.76 12.99
CA GLU A 147 17.43 -21.64 13.51
C GLU A 147 17.88 -21.23 14.92
N ASP A 148 18.10 -19.94 15.16
CA ASP A 148 18.51 -19.42 16.45
C ASP A 148 17.44 -19.62 17.53
N LEU A 149 16.17 -19.30 17.23
CA LEU A 149 15.07 -19.50 18.17
C LEU A 149 14.90 -20.97 18.56
N ARG A 150 15.02 -21.90 17.61
CA ARG A 150 15.01 -23.35 17.91
C ARG A 150 16.16 -23.76 18.82
N LEU A 151 17.37 -23.26 18.54
CA LEU A 151 18.54 -23.54 19.36
C LEU A 151 18.34 -23.03 20.80
N ARG A 152 17.92 -21.77 20.96
CA ARG A 152 17.65 -21.16 22.26
C ARG A 152 16.57 -21.90 23.03
N ALA A 153 15.48 -22.26 22.37
CA ALA A 153 14.39 -22.99 23.01
C ALA A 153 14.83 -24.37 23.51
N ARG A 154 15.63 -25.11 22.73
CA ARG A 154 16.20 -26.39 23.16
C ARG A 154 17.14 -26.22 24.35
N LEU A 155 18.03 -25.23 24.32
CA LEU A 155 18.96 -24.95 25.44
C LEU A 155 18.20 -24.57 26.72
N ALA A 156 17.18 -23.72 26.61
CA ALA A 156 16.36 -23.30 27.74
C ALA A 156 15.62 -24.50 28.36
N LEU A 157 14.99 -25.35 27.55
CA LEU A 157 14.27 -26.53 28.05
C LEU A 157 15.20 -27.60 28.63
N ALA A 158 16.37 -27.81 28.02
CA ALA A 158 17.40 -28.69 28.58
C ALA A 158 17.85 -28.23 29.98
N ALA A 159 17.95 -26.91 30.22
CA ALA A 159 18.26 -26.36 31.53
C ALA A 159 17.19 -26.63 32.60
N PHE A 160 15.95 -26.92 32.18
CA PHE A 160 14.85 -27.36 33.05
C PHE A 160 14.71 -28.89 33.13
N GLY A 161 15.61 -29.67 32.50
CA GLY A 161 15.64 -31.13 32.58
C GLY A 161 14.74 -31.85 31.57
N PHE A 162 14.23 -31.16 30.54
CA PHE A 162 13.48 -31.80 29.46
C PHE A 162 14.42 -32.42 28.42
N GLY A 163 14.09 -33.62 27.92
CA GLY A 163 14.83 -34.29 26.84
C GLY A 163 14.35 -33.87 25.44
N ASP A 164 15.17 -34.14 24.41
CA ASP A 164 14.92 -33.69 23.03
C ASP A 164 13.57 -34.13 22.43
N ALA A 165 13.07 -35.31 22.83
CA ALA A 165 11.79 -35.84 22.33
C ALA A 165 10.57 -35.11 22.92
N ASP A 166 10.67 -34.57 24.14
CA ASP A 166 9.56 -33.96 24.87
C ASP A 166 9.32 -32.50 24.46
N VAL A 167 10.28 -31.89 23.77
CA VAL A 167 10.33 -30.43 23.52
C VAL A 167 10.09 -30.05 22.07
N SER A 168 10.24 -30.96 21.12
CA SER A 168 10.17 -30.65 19.68
C SER A 168 8.84 -30.00 19.27
N GLY A 169 7.70 -30.58 19.68
CA GLY A 169 6.37 -30.04 19.36
C GLY A 169 6.11 -28.65 19.95
N PRO A 170 6.27 -28.44 21.28
CA PRO A 170 6.12 -27.13 21.89
C PRO A 170 7.05 -26.06 21.32
N VAL A 171 8.32 -26.42 21.05
CA VAL A 171 9.30 -25.51 20.44
C VAL A 171 8.86 -25.09 19.04
N GLU A 172 8.51 -26.04 18.16
CA GLU A 172 8.09 -25.70 16.80
C GLU A 172 6.77 -24.92 16.77
N ASN A 173 5.86 -25.14 17.72
CA ASN A 173 4.64 -24.32 17.81
C ASN A 173 4.94 -22.85 18.12
N VAL A 174 5.81 -22.59 19.10
CA VAL A 174 6.17 -21.20 19.48
C VAL A 174 7.00 -20.56 18.38
N VAL A 175 8.04 -21.24 17.90
CA VAL A 175 8.92 -20.72 16.84
C VAL A 175 8.17 -20.53 15.53
N GLY A 176 7.29 -21.47 15.16
CA GLY A 176 6.47 -21.40 13.95
C GLY A 176 5.66 -20.11 13.91
N VAL A 177 4.93 -19.80 14.98
CA VAL A 177 4.13 -18.56 15.08
C VAL A 177 5.00 -17.32 14.86
N TYR A 178 6.18 -17.26 15.47
CA TYR A 178 7.08 -16.11 15.31
C TYR A 178 7.69 -15.99 13.92
N VAL A 179 8.04 -17.12 13.31
CA VAL A 179 8.57 -17.16 11.94
C VAL A 179 7.50 -16.73 10.94
N GLU A 180 6.25 -17.14 11.12
CA GLU A 180 5.12 -16.69 10.30
C GLU A 180 4.93 -15.17 10.42
N TRP A 181 4.96 -14.63 11.64
CA TRP A 181 4.79 -13.20 11.87
C TRP A 181 5.96 -12.38 11.32
N LEU A 182 7.19 -12.87 11.50
CA LEU A 182 8.39 -12.26 10.94
C LEU A 182 8.31 -12.19 9.40
N THR A 183 7.78 -13.21 8.74
CA THR A 183 7.59 -13.21 7.28
C THR A 183 6.73 -12.02 6.83
N PHE A 184 5.69 -11.66 7.58
CA PHE A 184 4.88 -10.48 7.27
C PHE A 184 5.63 -9.17 7.48
N LEU A 185 6.31 -9.01 8.62
CA LEU A 185 7.09 -7.80 8.89
C LEU A 185 8.18 -7.57 7.85
N VAL A 186 8.88 -8.64 7.47
CA VAL A 186 9.93 -8.57 6.45
C VAL A 186 9.32 -8.24 5.09
N SER A 187 8.18 -8.86 4.73
CA SER A 187 7.46 -8.54 3.50
C SER A 187 7.08 -7.06 3.45
N ALA A 188 6.54 -6.50 4.54
CA ALA A 188 6.14 -5.11 4.66
C ALA A 188 7.32 -4.12 4.54
N HIS A 189 8.53 -4.54 4.92
CA HIS A 189 9.72 -3.71 4.97
C HIS A 189 10.59 -3.77 3.70
N HIS A 190 10.64 -4.92 3.01
CA HIS A 190 11.72 -5.21 2.06
C HIS A 190 11.67 -4.46 0.70
N ASP A 191 10.56 -3.80 0.34
CA ASP A 191 10.42 -3.06 -0.93
C ASP A 191 9.79 -1.68 -0.72
N GLU A 192 10.15 -0.71 -1.58
CA GLU A 192 9.48 0.60 -1.64
C GLU A 192 8.01 0.45 -2.01
N GLN A 193 7.13 1.04 -1.20
CA GLN A 193 5.68 0.92 -1.39
C GLN A 193 5.22 1.95 -2.42
N PRO A 194 4.51 1.53 -3.49
CA PRO A 194 3.86 2.50 -4.36
C PRO A 194 2.82 3.27 -3.54
N PRO A 195 2.63 4.58 -3.81
CA PRO A 195 1.56 5.32 -3.17
C PRO A 195 0.19 4.70 -3.55
N PRO A 196 -0.76 4.61 -2.61
CA PRO A 196 -2.08 4.12 -2.94
C PRO A 196 -2.73 5.04 -3.96
N ARG A 197 -3.32 4.41 -4.98
CA ARG A 197 -4.09 5.10 -6.01
C ARG A 197 -5.55 4.95 -5.61
N GLY A 198 -6.25 6.06 -5.38
CA GLY A 198 -7.68 6.08 -5.03
C GLY A 198 -7.99 6.29 -3.54
N PRO A 199 -9.27 6.14 -3.16
CA PRO A 199 -9.76 6.47 -1.82
C PRO A 199 -9.17 5.54 -0.75
N VAL A 200 -8.65 6.14 0.31
CA VAL A 200 -8.12 5.46 1.49
C VAL A 200 -8.84 5.95 2.74
N LEU A 201 -9.43 5.02 3.50
CA LEU A 201 -9.86 5.27 4.87
C LEU A 201 -8.80 4.73 5.82
N GLN A 202 -8.23 5.60 6.66
CA GLN A 202 -7.37 5.22 7.76
C GLN A 202 -8.12 5.37 9.08
N VAL A 203 -8.24 4.30 9.85
CA VAL A 203 -8.86 4.30 11.17
C VAL A 203 -7.79 3.95 12.20
N ILE A 204 -7.49 4.86 13.13
CA ILE A 204 -6.38 4.73 14.07
C ILE A 204 -6.85 4.78 15.52
N SER A 205 -6.17 4.01 16.37
CA SER A 205 -6.37 4.03 17.82
C SER A 205 -5.86 5.32 18.47
N GLN A 206 -6.23 5.58 19.73
CA GLN A 206 -5.82 6.80 20.44
C GLN A 206 -4.29 6.92 20.58
N GLY A 207 -3.60 5.80 20.84
CA GLY A 207 -2.15 5.76 21.03
C GLY A 207 -1.33 5.74 19.75
N HIS A 208 -1.97 5.75 18.57
CA HIS A 208 -1.25 5.61 17.30
C HIS A 208 -0.31 6.82 17.05
N PRO A 209 1.00 6.59 16.81
CA PRO A 209 2.04 7.62 16.85
C PRO A 209 1.99 8.63 15.70
N ALA A 210 1.27 8.32 14.62
CA ALA A 210 1.16 9.18 13.45
C ALA A 210 -0.25 9.76 13.31
N ASP A 211 -0.35 11.09 13.22
CA ASP A 211 -1.44 11.76 12.49
C ASP A 211 -1.10 11.90 10.99
N ALA A 212 0.16 11.63 10.63
CA ALA A 212 0.63 11.66 9.26
C ALA A 212 -0.09 10.58 8.44
N GLY A 213 -0.62 11.00 7.30
CA GLY A 213 -1.32 10.11 6.40
C GLY A 213 -0.44 9.00 5.82
N TRP A 214 -1.08 8.00 5.22
CA TRP A 214 -0.36 6.95 4.48
C TRP A 214 0.45 7.57 3.33
N LEU A 215 1.72 7.17 3.20
CA LEU A 215 2.69 7.84 2.32
C LEU A 215 2.18 7.94 0.88
N GLY A 216 2.07 9.17 0.38
CA GLY A 216 1.67 9.48 -0.99
C GLY A 216 0.21 9.20 -1.33
N ALA A 217 -0.66 8.92 -0.34
CA ALA A 217 -2.11 8.86 -0.55
C ALA A 217 -2.65 10.25 -0.91
N THR A 218 -3.33 10.37 -2.05
CA THR A 218 -3.91 11.64 -2.52
C THR A 218 -5.35 11.85 -2.06
N ASP A 219 -6.08 10.78 -1.76
CA ASP A 219 -7.46 10.80 -1.25
C ASP A 219 -7.52 10.00 0.05
N LEU A 220 -7.11 10.63 1.15
CA LEU A 220 -7.02 10.01 2.47
C LEU A 220 -7.99 10.66 3.45
N ARG A 221 -8.85 9.84 4.05
CA ARG A 221 -9.64 10.19 5.23
C ARG A 221 -9.09 9.48 6.46
N THR A 222 -8.71 10.23 7.49
CA THR A 222 -8.26 9.67 8.77
C THR A 222 -9.33 9.83 9.85
N VAL A 223 -9.62 8.75 10.57
CA VAL A 223 -10.55 8.71 11.72
C VAL A 223 -9.80 8.21 12.93
N ARG A 224 -9.68 9.05 13.97
CA ARG A 224 -9.12 8.66 15.26
C ARG A 224 -10.22 8.22 16.21
N VAL A 225 -10.07 7.03 16.78
CA VAL A 225 -11.04 6.42 17.69
C VAL A 225 -10.46 6.46 19.11
N PRO A 226 -11.21 6.92 20.13
CA PRO A 226 -10.75 7.02 21.51
C PRO A 226 -10.76 5.64 22.20
N CYS A 227 -9.97 4.70 21.67
CA CYS A 227 -9.78 3.37 22.23
C CYS A 227 -8.33 2.94 22.10
N GLU A 228 -7.96 1.91 22.86
CA GLU A 228 -6.68 1.23 22.69
C GLU A 228 -6.70 0.35 21.44
N ARG A 229 -5.51 0.05 20.91
CA ARG A 229 -5.34 -0.75 19.69
C ARG A 229 -6.09 -2.09 19.70
N PRO A 230 -6.04 -2.91 20.77
CA PRO A 230 -6.81 -4.17 20.89
C PRO A 230 -8.32 -4.03 20.73
N GLU A 231 -8.87 -2.85 21.02
CA GLU A 231 -10.32 -2.62 21.04
C GLU A 231 -10.83 -2.04 19.71
N LEU A 232 -9.91 -1.69 18.79
CA LEU A 232 -10.25 -0.87 17.63
C LEU A 232 -11.28 -1.53 16.71
N ALA A 233 -11.13 -2.81 16.38
CA ALA A 233 -12.04 -3.49 15.45
C ALA A 233 -13.41 -3.82 16.08
N ALA A 234 -13.46 -4.02 17.41
CA ALA A 234 -14.71 -4.17 18.15
C ALA A 234 -15.42 -2.84 18.46
N ASN A 235 -14.77 -1.70 18.21
CA ASN A 235 -15.30 -0.40 18.58
C ASN A 235 -16.41 0.07 17.60
N ASP A 236 -17.55 0.48 18.14
CA ASP A 236 -18.70 0.94 17.35
C ASP A 236 -18.38 2.15 16.46
N GLN A 237 -17.52 3.07 16.91
CA GLN A 237 -17.12 4.24 16.11
C GLN A 237 -16.22 3.83 14.94
N ALA A 238 -15.29 2.90 15.17
CA ALA A 238 -14.46 2.34 14.09
C ALA A 238 -15.35 1.64 13.06
N ARG A 239 -16.25 0.77 13.54
CA ARG A 239 -17.21 0.06 12.69
C ARG A 239 -18.09 0.99 11.88
N ALA A 240 -18.63 2.03 12.49
CA ALA A 240 -19.47 3.01 11.80
C ALA A 240 -18.69 3.73 10.68
N ALA A 241 -17.45 4.16 10.94
CA ALA A 241 -16.61 4.81 9.94
C ALA A 241 -16.27 3.89 8.76
N VAL A 242 -15.94 2.63 9.04
CA VAL A 242 -15.65 1.62 8.02
C VAL A 242 -16.88 1.37 7.15
N LEU A 243 -18.05 1.13 7.76
CA LEU A 243 -19.29 0.89 7.01
C LEU A 243 -19.75 2.10 6.20
N GLU A 244 -19.59 3.31 6.73
CA GLU A 244 -19.91 4.55 6.00
C GLU A 244 -19.08 4.63 4.70
N PHE A 245 -17.77 4.40 4.81
CA PHE A 245 -16.86 4.39 3.65
C PHE A 245 -17.20 3.26 2.68
N LEU A 246 -17.33 2.03 3.16
CA LEU A 246 -17.59 0.86 2.34
C LEU A 246 -18.92 0.97 1.59
N HIS A 247 -19.99 1.44 2.22
CA HIS A 247 -21.25 1.69 1.53
C HIS A 247 -21.16 2.85 0.54
N GLY A 248 -20.32 3.85 0.80
CA GLY A 248 -20.03 4.94 -0.13
C GLY A 248 -19.43 4.43 -1.43
N VAL A 249 -18.47 3.50 -1.35
CA VAL A 249 -17.76 2.95 -2.52
C VAL A 249 -18.44 1.72 -3.14
N ALA A 250 -19.26 0.99 -2.37
CA ALA A 250 -20.01 -0.18 -2.84
C ALA A 250 -21.35 0.19 -3.48
N ARG A 251 -21.87 1.40 -3.24
CA ARG A 251 -22.95 1.94 -4.07
C ARG A 251 -22.42 1.98 -5.50
N PRO A 252 -23.20 1.49 -6.48
CA PRO A 252 -22.73 1.47 -7.85
C PRO A 252 -22.32 2.89 -8.23
N VAL A 253 -21.04 3.04 -8.60
CA VAL A 253 -20.67 4.04 -9.60
C VAL A 253 -21.72 3.89 -10.69
N PRO A 254 -22.46 4.96 -11.04
CA PRO A 254 -23.57 4.86 -11.98
C PRO A 254 -23.15 3.98 -13.16
N ALA A 255 -23.96 2.97 -13.47
CA ALA A 255 -23.76 2.08 -14.62
C ALA A 255 -23.89 2.82 -15.97
N ASP A 256 -23.88 4.15 -15.95
CA ASP A 256 -23.37 4.93 -17.05
C ASP A 256 -21.85 4.81 -17.02
N GLY A 257 -21.40 3.73 -17.65
CA GLY A 257 -20.24 3.83 -18.50
C GLY A 257 -20.43 5.04 -19.40
N GLY A 258 -19.90 6.18 -18.96
CA GLY A 258 -19.31 7.14 -19.85
C GLY A 258 -18.13 6.47 -20.51
N VAL A 259 -18.40 5.56 -21.46
CA VAL A 259 -17.78 5.75 -22.75
C VAL A 259 -18.10 7.21 -23.05
N ARG A 260 -17.16 8.12 -22.75
CA ARG A 260 -17.00 9.27 -23.63
C ARG A 260 -16.93 8.59 -24.98
N GLU A 261 -18.00 8.68 -25.77
CA GLU A 261 -17.92 8.37 -27.19
C GLU A 261 -16.56 8.92 -27.60
N ARG A 262 -15.74 8.09 -28.24
CA ARG A 262 -14.49 8.53 -28.86
C ARG A 262 -14.88 9.61 -29.86
N ASN A 263 -15.06 10.81 -29.34
CA ASN A 263 -15.25 12.03 -30.07
C ASN A 263 -13.87 12.24 -30.65
N ALA A 264 -13.71 11.99 -31.94
CA ALA A 264 -12.53 12.40 -32.70
C ALA A 264 -12.21 13.90 -32.49
N GLN A 265 -13.14 14.68 -31.93
CA GLN A 265 -12.98 16.05 -31.45
C GLN A 265 -12.14 16.22 -30.18
N ALA A 266 -11.91 15.19 -29.36
CA ALA A 266 -11.26 15.29 -28.05
C ALA A 266 -9.79 14.80 -28.02
N ASP A 267 -9.36 14.04 -29.02
CA ASP A 267 -7.97 13.57 -29.13
C ASP A 267 -7.02 14.72 -29.50
N PRO A 268 -5.82 14.78 -28.91
CA PRO A 268 -4.75 15.65 -29.39
C PRO A 268 -4.51 15.46 -30.90
N LEU A 269 -4.61 16.54 -31.68
CA LEU A 269 -4.57 16.48 -33.15
C LEU A 269 -3.24 16.92 -33.74
N THR A 270 -2.48 17.76 -33.04
CA THR A 270 -1.18 18.24 -33.50
C THR A 270 -0.04 17.53 -32.78
N ASP A 271 1.15 17.49 -33.38
CA ASP A 271 2.34 16.89 -32.76
C ASP A 271 2.66 17.54 -31.41
N THR A 272 2.46 18.86 -31.31
CA THR A 272 2.60 19.62 -30.06
C THR A 272 1.54 19.25 -29.05
N GLU A 273 0.27 19.12 -29.44
CA GLU A 273 -0.81 18.64 -28.56
C GLU A 273 -0.51 17.22 -28.04
N LEU A 274 -0.04 16.29 -28.90
CA LEU A 274 0.30 14.92 -28.53
C LEU A 274 1.47 14.84 -27.55
N ALA A 275 2.55 15.58 -27.81
CA ALA A 275 3.71 15.62 -26.93
C ALA A 275 3.38 16.28 -25.60
N LEU A 276 2.59 17.36 -25.61
CA LEU A 276 2.13 18.04 -24.39
C LEU A 276 1.18 17.15 -23.57
N ALA A 277 0.28 16.41 -24.21
CA ALA A 277 -0.63 15.48 -23.55
C ALA A 277 0.11 14.35 -22.82
N ARG A 278 1.17 13.83 -23.44
CA ARG A 278 2.04 12.83 -22.80
C ARG A 278 2.77 13.40 -21.58
N MET A 279 3.31 14.62 -21.70
CA MET A 279 3.96 15.29 -20.56
C MET A 279 2.96 15.56 -19.43
N TRP A 280 1.73 15.96 -19.73
CA TRP A 280 0.69 16.14 -18.73
C TRP A 280 0.29 14.82 -18.08
N ALA A 281 0.08 13.77 -18.86
CA ALA A 281 -0.20 12.43 -18.34
C ALA A 281 0.87 11.96 -17.35
N GLU A 282 2.15 12.17 -17.69
CA GLU A 282 3.29 11.81 -16.84
C GLU A 282 3.40 12.68 -15.58
N VAL A 283 3.18 13.99 -15.70
CA VAL A 283 3.30 14.93 -14.57
C VAL A 283 2.10 14.84 -13.62
N LEU A 284 0.89 14.65 -14.16
CA LEU A 284 -0.36 14.59 -13.40
C LEU A 284 -0.71 13.16 -12.96
N GLY A 285 -0.06 12.15 -13.53
CA GLY A 285 -0.31 10.74 -13.21
C GLY A 285 -1.67 10.23 -13.72
N VAL A 286 -2.15 10.75 -14.86
CA VAL A 286 -3.43 10.37 -15.48
C VAL A 286 -3.21 9.55 -16.77
N ASP A 287 -4.15 8.67 -17.12
CA ASP A 287 -3.98 7.72 -18.24
C ASP A 287 -3.91 8.40 -19.62
N ALA A 288 -4.71 9.44 -19.84
CA ALA A 288 -4.74 10.20 -21.07
C ALA A 288 -5.23 11.62 -20.80
N VAL A 289 -4.72 12.57 -21.59
CA VAL A 289 -5.10 13.98 -21.52
C VAL A 289 -5.68 14.38 -22.87
N GLY A 290 -6.93 14.81 -22.85
CA GLY A 290 -7.65 15.31 -24.01
C GLY A 290 -7.28 16.75 -24.33
N ARG A 291 -7.48 17.14 -25.59
CA ARG A 291 -7.11 18.49 -26.06
C ARG A 291 -7.90 19.63 -25.40
N GLY A 292 -9.08 19.32 -24.87
CA GLY A 292 -9.94 20.27 -24.15
C GLY A 292 -9.72 20.27 -22.64
N ASP A 293 -8.83 19.43 -22.12
CA ASP A 293 -8.65 19.31 -20.68
C ASP A 293 -7.85 20.49 -20.12
N ASN A 294 -8.22 20.89 -18.91
CA ASN A 294 -7.57 21.97 -18.17
C ASN A 294 -6.58 21.38 -17.16
N PHE A 295 -5.36 21.91 -17.14
CA PHE A 295 -4.27 21.43 -16.29
C PHE A 295 -4.63 21.40 -14.79
N PHE A 296 -5.30 22.44 -14.30
CA PHE A 296 -5.63 22.58 -12.88
C PHE A 296 -6.85 21.74 -12.51
N ASP A 297 -7.80 21.57 -13.43
CA ASP A 297 -8.97 20.70 -13.23
C ASP A 297 -8.57 19.22 -13.18
N LEU A 298 -7.46 18.86 -13.84
CA LEU A 298 -6.84 17.54 -13.76
C LEU A 298 -5.95 17.35 -12.52
N GLY A 299 -5.98 18.26 -11.55
CA GLY A 299 -5.22 18.16 -10.30
C GLY A 299 -3.82 18.76 -10.36
N GLY A 300 -3.50 19.55 -11.39
CA GLY A 300 -2.26 20.31 -11.46
C GLY A 300 -2.17 21.39 -10.38
N ASP A 301 -1.00 21.52 -9.75
CA ASP A 301 -0.70 22.61 -8.82
C ASP A 301 0.51 23.45 -9.28
N SER A 302 0.93 24.44 -8.49
CA SER A 302 2.06 25.31 -8.83
C SER A 302 3.40 24.57 -8.95
N MET A 303 3.56 23.44 -8.26
CA MET A 303 4.77 22.62 -8.31
C MET A 303 4.79 21.75 -9.57
N LEU A 304 3.67 21.09 -9.89
CA LEU A 304 3.49 20.32 -11.13
C LEU A 304 3.58 21.22 -12.36
N ALA A 305 2.97 22.41 -12.30
CA ALA A 305 3.08 23.46 -13.31
C ALA A 305 4.54 23.85 -13.58
N THR A 306 5.34 24.01 -12.53
CA THR A 306 6.77 24.31 -12.65
C THR A 306 7.54 23.17 -13.31
N ARG A 307 7.26 21.91 -12.93
CA ARG A 307 7.90 20.73 -13.54
C ARG A 307 7.56 20.61 -15.02
N LEU A 308 6.29 20.80 -15.38
CA LEU A 308 5.83 20.80 -16.75
C LEU A 308 6.53 21.88 -17.58
N VAL A 309 6.62 23.10 -17.05
CA VAL A 309 7.29 24.23 -17.71
C VAL A 309 8.76 23.93 -17.98
N LEU A 310 9.47 23.33 -17.02
CA LEU A 310 10.87 22.93 -17.19
C LEU A 310 11.03 21.83 -18.24
N SER A 311 10.10 20.89 -18.32
CA SER A 311 10.09 19.84 -19.35
C SER A 311 9.84 20.43 -20.74
N ALA A 312 8.83 21.29 -20.87
CA ALA A 312 8.47 21.95 -22.13
C ALA A 312 9.62 22.82 -22.68
N ARG A 313 10.32 23.57 -21.82
CA ARG A 313 11.52 24.33 -22.20
C ARG A 313 12.59 23.45 -22.85
N ARG A 314 12.81 22.25 -22.29
CA ARG A 314 13.82 21.31 -22.82
C ARG A 314 13.40 20.70 -24.14
N THR A 315 12.12 20.37 -24.30
CA THR A 315 11.62 19.71 -25.52
C THR A 315 11.55 20.65 -26.71
N TRP A 316 11.07 21.88 -26.53
CA TRP A 316 10.80 22.81 -27.64
C TRP A 316 11.79 23.98 -27.73
N ASN A 317 12.74 24.08 -26.79
CA ASN A 317 13.76 25.15 -26.74
C ASN A 317 13.16 26.58 -26.81
N VAL A 318 12.03 26.79 -26.12
CA VAL A 318 11.32 28.08 -26.05
C VAL A 318 11.35 28.68 -24.66
N GLU A 319 11.32 30.01 -24.56
CA GLU A 319 11.10 30.71 -23.29
C GLU A 319 9.63 30.58 -22.86
N PHE A 320 9.35 29.52 -22.11
CA PHE A 320 8.02 29.19 -21.62
C PHE A 320 7.98 29.37 -20.10
N ASN A 321 7.08 30.16 -19.52
CA ASN A 321 7.03 30.36 -18.06
C ASN A 321 5.70 29.90 -17.46
N VAL A 322 5.65 29.73 -16.15
CA VAL A 322 4.46 29.22 -15.45
C VAL A 322 3.23 30.11 -15.63
N ARG A 323 3.41 31.42 -15.83
CA ARG A 323 2.30 32.35 -16.10
C ARG A 323 1.61 32.01 -17.43
N VAL A 324 2.33 31.53 -18.45
CA VAL A 324 1.71 31.11 -19.72
C VAL A 324 0.74 29.93 -19.52
N LEU A 325 1.10 28.97 -18.68
CA LEU A 325 0.23 27.84 -18.32
C LEU A 325 -0.97 28.29 -17.49
N VAL A 326 -0.80 29.23 -16.55
CA VAL A 326 -1.90 29.78 -15.75
C VAL A 326 -2.89 30.57 -16.61
N ASP A 327 -2.38 31.38 -17.54
CA ASP A 327 -3.21 32.20 -18.44
C ASP A 327 -3.87 31.35 -19.53
N THR A 328 -3.31 30.19 -19.85
CA THR A 328 -3.75 29.30 -20.93
C THR A 328 -3.79 27.84 -20.46
N PRO A 329 -4.70 27.48 -19.53
CA PRO A 329 -4.61 26.20 -18.83
C PRO A 329 -5.20 25.03 -19.60
N VAL A 330 -5.73 25.23 -20.81
CA VAL A 330 -6.34 24.20 -21.65
C VAL A 330 -5.34 23.65 -22.65
N LEU A 331 -5.25 22.33 -22.82
CA LEU A 331 -4.19 21.66 -23.57
C LEU A 331 -4.00 22.19 -25.00
N LYS A 332 -5.07 22.27 -25.80
CA LYS A 332 -5.01 22.75 -27.20
C LYS A 332 -4.56 24.21 -27.29
N ASP A 333 -4.99 25.03 -26.35
CA ASP A 333 -4.72 26.47 -26.36
C ASP A 333 -3.27 26.72 -25.93
N LEU A 334 -2.77 25.92 -24.98
CA LEU A 334 -1.37 25.92 -24.58
C LEU A 334 -0.44 25.40 -25.69
N ALA A 335 -0.84 24.32 -26.37
CA ALA A 335 -0.10 23.79 -27.52
C ALA A 335 0.02 24.84 -28.64
N GLY A 336 -1.07 25.53 -28.98
CA GLY A 336 -1.04 26.63 -29.93
C GLY A 336 -0.13 27.79 -29.49
N ARG A 337 -0.04 28.06 -28.19
CA ARG A 337 0.88 29.07 -27.65
C ARG A 337 2.34 28.65 -27.77
N ILE A 338 2.65 27.37 -27.58
CA ILE A 338 3.97 26.79 -27.78
C ILE A 338 4.36 26.88 -29.26
N ASP A 339 3.46 26.54 -30.18
CA ASP A 339 3.72 26.60 -31.62
C ASP A 339 4.12 28.04 -32.06
N VAL A 340 3.41 29.06 -31.58
CA VAL A 340 3.75 30.47 -31.85
C VAL A 340 5.15 30.84 -31.31
N LEU A 341 5.52 30.32 -30.13
CA LEU A 341 6.84 30.58 -29.54
C LEU A 341 7.97 29.86 -30.28
N VAL A 342 7.71 28.65 -30.78
CA VAL A 342 8.64 27.88 -31.60
C VAL A 342 8.88 28.60 -32.93
N ASP A 343 7.82 29.07 -33.58
CA ASP A 343 7.91 29.83 -34.84
C ASP A 343 8.66 31.16 -34.68
N ALA A 344 8.42 31.89 -33.58
CA ALA A 344 9.14 33.12 -33.24
C ALA A 344 10.63 32.89 -32.99
N SER A 345 10.98 31.78 -32.32
CA SER A 345 12.38 31.41 -32.04
C SER A 345 13.12 30.99 -33.32
N ASN A 346 12.44 30.27 -34.22
CA ASN A 346 12.98 29.83 -35.50
C ASN A 346 13.17 30.97 -36.52
N SER A 347 12.33 32.01 -36.44
CA SER A 347 12.44 33.20 -37.30
C SER A 347 13.47 34.22 -36.81
N GLY A 348 13.80 34.24 -35.51
CA GLY A 348 14.91 35.01 -34.94
C GLY A 348 16.30 34.44 -35.25
N SER A 349 16.41 33.12 -35.46
CA SER A 349 17.68 32.44 -35.79
C SER A 349 18.06 32.47 -37.28
N ARG A 350 17.21 33.02 -38.17
CA ARG A 350 17.45 33.14 -39.63
C ARG A 350 17.85 34.55 -40.08
N ARG A 351 18.24 35.44 -39.16
CA ARG A 351 18.73 36.79 -39.48
C ARG A 351 20.20 36.98 -39.17
#